data_AF-A0A947K1P1-F1
#
_entry.id   AF-A0A947K1P1-F1
#
_cell.length_a   1.000
_cell.length_b   1.000
_cell.length_c   1.000
_cell.angle_alpha   90.00
_cell.angle_beta   90.00
_cell.angle_gamma   90.00
#
_symmetry.space_group_name_H-M   'P 1'
#
loop_
_entity.id
_entity.type
_entity.pdbx_description
1 polymer ?
#
loop_
_entity_poly.entity_id
_entity_poly.type
_entity_poly.pdbx_seq_one_letter_code
_entity_poly.pdbx_strand_id
1 'polypeptide(L)'
;MQWQKLIIPPELKPDWFEGDSVRLPLASGIRPPAVRGGEQGCVFNFDVEPVIEALRQESYAPPMTSPALGIPFPYHRLPAWLRLLAARCIYLPKRLFRHRHDPPWPIAASADLLLALSGRFPSLSWGGKWAVTITHDVDTRAGLALCPKIAELVEGFGFRSCFYIVGEVIMSDPGIVRELHERGHEIGSHDLYHDNRLCFLEQQAMEDRLQRARDTIRPYNGVGFRSPSLLRSPEMLTAVGRHFRYDSSICDTDLEFDRGCTTVFPYHLKGLLEIPVTMPMDSSLLYTGHSPAAILQLWREKCEYIRKTGGLAVLLTHAEPHLGGKKSGLGCLGEFLGWLRDQPDTAMVLPAEIKAQFKSGGLK
;
A
#
# COMPACT_ATOMS: atom_id res chain seq x y z
N MET A 1 -11.56 -1.93 20.40
CA MET A 1 -12.10 -3.15 19.77
C MET A 1 -11.31 -4.36 20.24
N GLN A 2 -11.85 -5.57 20.07
CA GLN A 2 -11.15 -6.82 20.37
C GLN A 2 -11.19 -7.72 19.14
N TRP A 3 -10.05 -8.30 18.80
CA TRP A 3 -9.93 -9.22 17.66
C TRP A 3 -10.52 -10.57 17.97
N GLN A 4 -11.56 -10.95 17.23
CA GLN A 4 -12.29 -12.20 17.43
C GLN A 4 -12.33 -13.05 16.18
N LYS A 5 -12.35 -14.36 16.36
CA LYS A 5 -12.39 -15.33 15.27
C LYS A 5 -13.83 -15.50 14.78
N LEU A 6 -14.10 -15.18 13.52
CA LEU A 6 -15.32 -15.55 12.81
C LEU A 6 -15.03 -16.83 12.03
N ILE A 7 -15.76 -17.91 12.35
CA ILE A 7 -15.71 -19.16 11.59
C ILE A 7 -16.64 -19.03 10.39
N ILE A 8 -16.18 -19.51 9.24
CA ILE A 8 -16.91 -19.42 7.97
C ILE A 8 -17.50 -20.80 7.68
N PRO A 9 -18.84 -20.94 7.65
CA PRO A 9 -19.47 -22.18 7.26
C PRO A 9 -19.02 -22.61 5.85
N PRO A 10 -18.71 -23.91 5.61
CA PRO A 10 -18.22 -24.38 4.32
C PRO A 10 -19.11 -23.99 3.13
N GLU A 11 -20.42 -23.97 3.33
CA GLU A 11 -21.43 -23.60 2.32
C GLU A 11 -21.45 -22.11 1.96
N LEU A 12 -20.84 -21.25 2.79
CA LEU A 12 -20.73 -19.80 2.54
C LEU A 12 -19.33 -19.39 2.06
N LYS A 13 -18.40 -20.35 1.96
CA LYS A 13 -17.00 -20.07 1.66
C LYS A 13 -16.84 -19.69 0.18
N PRO A 14 -16.28 -18.50 -0.15
CA PRO A 14 -15.93 -18.17 -1.53
C PRO A 14 -14.81 -19.06 -2.06
N ASP A 15 -14.82 -19.35 -3.37
CA ASP A 15 -13.85 -20.23 -4.03
C ASP A 15 -12.38 -19.77 -3.89
N TRP A 16 -12.15 -18.46 -3.73
CA TRP A 16 -10.82 -17.89 -3.55
C TRP A 16 -10.31 -17.98 -2.10
N PHE A 17 -11.17 -18.28 -1.13
CA PHE A 17 -10.81 -18.32 0.28
C PHE A 17 -10.48 -19.76 0.72
N GLU A 18 -9.20 -20.02 0.99
CA GLU A 18 -8.73 -21.36 1.35
C GLU A 18 -8.89 -21.67 2.85
N GLY A 19 -9.06 -20.66 3.72
CA GLY A 19 -9.20 -20.84 5.17
C GLY A 19 -10.62 -21.16 5.65
N ASP A 20 -10.76 -21.42 6.95
CA ASP A 20 -12.07 -21.70 7.59
C ASP A 20 -12.50 -20.58 8.56
N SER A 21 -11.68 -19.54 8.71
CA SER A 21 -11.95 -18.44 9.62
C SER A 21 -11.13 -17.20 9.29
N VAL A 22 -11.66 -16.04 9.66
CA VAL A 22 -10.93 -14.77 9.71
C VAL A 22 -10.99 -14.18 11.11
N ARG A 23 -10.10 -13.22 11.40
CA ARG A 23 -10.17 -12.44 12.64
C ARG A 23 -10.70 -11.04 12.33
N LEU A 24 -11.60 -10.53 13.16
CA LEU A 24 -12.28 -9.25 12.99
C LEU A 24 -12.14 -8.39 14.26
N PRO A 25 -11.89 -7.08 14.13
CA PRO A 25 -11.94 -6.18 15.27
C PRO A 25 -13.39 -5.82 15.59
N LEU A 26 -13.93 -6.35 16.69
CA LEU A 26 -15.32 -6.13 17.10
C LEU A 26 -15.42 -5.26 18.37
N ALA A 27 -16.58 -4.63 18.57
CA ALA A 27 -16.91 -3.94 19.81
C ALA A 27 -16.95 -4.93 21.00
N SER A 28 -16.66 -4.43 22.21
CA SER A 28 -16.74 -5.22 23.44
C SER A 28 -18.18 -5.65 23.70
N GLY A 29 -18.46 -6.96 23.64
CA GLY A 29 -19.78 -7.54 23.93
C GLY A 29 -20.29 -8.54 22.88
N ILE A 30 -19.82 -8.45 21.64
CA ILE A 30 -20.20 -9.39 20.58
C ILE A 30 -19.36 -10.65 20.74
N ARG A 31 -19.89 -11.76 21.30
CA ARG A 31 -19.19 -13.06 21.43
C ARG A 31 -20.18 -14.25 21.50
N PRO A 32 -19.99 -15.34 20.72
CA PRO A 32 -19.10 -15.45 19.56
C PRO A 32 -19.70 -14.77 18.32
N PRO A 33 -18.88 -14.21 17.41
CA PRO A 33 -19.38 -13.72 16.14
C PRO A 33 -19.81 -14.89 15.27
N ALA A 34 -20.94 -14.74 14.58
CA ALA A 34 -21.56 -15.78 13.78
C ALA A 34 -22.12 -15.19 12.48
N VAL A 35 -22.07 -16.01 11.43
CA VAL A 35 -22.68 -15.76 10.13
C VAL A 35 -23.48 -16.99 9.73
N ARG A 36 -24.67 -16.78 9.16
CA ARG A 36 -25.53 -17.85 8.64
C ARG A 36 -26.10 -17.45 7.29
N GLY A 37 -26.21 -18.41 6.37
CA GLY A 37 -26.92 -18.23 5.10
C GLY A 37 -28.44 -18.19 5.31
N GLY A 38 -29.10 -17.25 4.62
CA GLY A 38 -30.55 -17.15 4.50
C GLY A 38 -30.98 -16.96 3.04
N GLU A 39 -32.28 -16.97 2.79
CA GLU A 39 -32.84 -16.90 1.42
C GLU A 39 -32.45 -15.63 0.65
N GLN A 40 -32.19 -14.52 1.37
CA GLN A 40 -31.84 -13.22 0.80
C GLN A 40 -30.36 -12.84 0.97
N GLY A 41 -29.51 -13.75 1.48
CA GLY A 41 -28.08 -13.50 1.74
C GLY A 41 -27.62 -13.95 3.13
N CYS A 42 -26.46 -13.47 3.57
CA CYS A 42 -25.92 -13.80 4.89
C CYS A 42 -26.48 -12.89 5.99
N VAL A 43 -26.76 -13.48 7.16
CA VAL A 43 -27.13 -12.77 8.38
C VAL A 43 -25.98 -12.87 9.39
N PHE A 44 -25.56 -11.73 9.91
CA PHE A 44 -24.52 -11.62 10.94
C PHE A 44 -25.16 -11.25 12.28
N ASN A 45 -24.61 -11.74 13.39
CA ASN A 45 -25.02 -11.29 14.73
C ASN A 45 -24.31 -10.00 15.19
N PHE A 46 -23.73 -9.25 14.24
CA PHE A 46 -23.08 -7.96 14.42
C PHE A 46 -23.30 -7.10 13.19
N ASP A 47 -23.16 -5.79 13.34
CA ASP A 47 -23.20 -4.87 12.21
C ASP A 47 -21.88 -4.92 11.42
N VAL A 48 -21.96 -5.21 10.13
CA VAL A 48 -20.80 -5.40 9.26
C VAL A 48 -20.17 -4.06 8.85
N GLU A 49 -20.98 -3.01 8.65
CA GLU A 49 -20.46 -1.73 8.13
C GLU A 49 -19.45 -1.08 9.08
N PRO A 50 -19.70 -0.96 10.39
CA PRO A 50 -18.72 -0.42 11.32
C PRO A 50 -17.42 -1.24 11.37
N VAL A 51 -17.49 -2.55 11.11
CA VAL A 51 -16.29 -3.41 11.10
C VAL A 51 -15.46 -3.18 9.85
N ILE A 52 -16.08 -3.11 8.67
CA ILE A 52 -15.39 -2.77 7.42
C ILE A 52 -14.78 -1.38 7.52
N GLU A 53 -15.52 -0.40 8.06
CA GLU A 53 -15.00 0.95 8.22
C GLU A 53 -13.84 0.99 9.21
N ALA A 54 -13.92 0.23 10.31
CA ALA A 54 -12.83 0.12 11.27
C ALA A 54 -11.57 -0.51 10.67
N LEU A 55 -11.73 -1.49 9.78
CA LEU A 55 -10.63 -2.08 9.03
C LEU A 55 -10.03 -1.06 8.06
N ARG A 56 -10.85 -0.42 7.21
CA ARG A 56 -10.42 0.58 6.22
C ARG A 56 -9.78 1.84 6.80
N GLN A 57 -10.24 2.27 7.97
CA GLN A 57 -9.66 3.39 8.73
C GLN A 57 -8.55 2.96 9.68
N GLU A 58 -8.37 1.65 9.87
CA GLU A 58 -7.48 1.04 10.85
C GLU A 58 -7.69 1.56 12.28
N SER A 59 -8.93 1.91 12.62
CA SER A 59 -9.30 2.47 13.93
C SER A 59 -9.26 1.43 15.07
N TYR A 60 -9.04 0.16 14.71
CA TYR A 60 -8.77 -0.93 15.66
C TYR A 60 -7.37 -0.84 16.30
N ALA A 61 -6.46 -0.07 15.71
CA ALA A 61 -5.08 0.03 16.13
C ALA A 61 -4.78 1.45 16.68
N PRO A 62 -3.81 1.60 17.60
CA PRO A 62 -3.52 2.89 18.24
C PRO A 62 -3.06 3.93 17.22
N PRO A 63 -3.14 5.24 17.52
CA PRO A 63 -2.57 6.28 16.67
C PRO A 63 -1.11 5.98 16.32
N MET A 64 -0.72 6.24 15.08
CA MET A 64 0.65 6.02 14.64
C MET A 64 1.61 6.95 15.39
N THR A 65 2.81 6.45 15.63
CA THR A 65 3.92 7.22 16.21
C THR A 65 5.16 7.04 15.34
N SER A 66 6.07 8.00 15.41
CA SER A 66 7.33 7.96 14.67
C SER A 66 8.49 8.24 15.62
N PRO A 67 9.39 7.26 15.86
CA PRO A 67 10.59 7.49 16.66
C PRO A 67 11.48 8.61 16.12
N ALA A 68 11.40 8.87 14.81
CA ALA A 68 12.15 9.94 14.16
C ALA A 68 11.77 11.35 14.67
N LEU A 69 10.57 11.53 15.23
CA LEU A 69 10.15 12.80 15.85
C LEU A 69 10.96 13.14 17.11
N GLY A 70 11.53 12.14 17.78
CA GLY A 70 12.37 12.33 18.96
C GLY A 70 13.80 12.78 18.64
N ILE A 71 14.19 12.81 17.36
CA ILE A 71 15.53 13.20 16.92
C ILE A 71 15.55 14.72 16.69
N PRO A 72 16.48 15.48 17.30
CA PRO A 72 16.49 16.95 17.23
C PRO A 72 16.91 17.51 15.87
N PHE A 73 17.23 16.64 14.91
CA PHE A 73 17.61 17.00 13.55
C PHE A 73 16.99 15.99 12.57
N PRO A 74 16.88 16.33 11.28
CA PRO A 74 16.30 15.42 10.31
C PRO A 74 17.10 14.10 10.21
N TYR A 75 16.42 12.97 10.42
CA TYR A 75 17.08 11.66 10.52
C TYR A 75 17.83 11.25 9.24
N HIS A 76 17.48 11.82 8.09
CA HIS A 76 18.20 11.62 6.83
C HIS A 76 19.65 12.12 6.85
N ARG A 77 20.03 12.96 7.83
CA ARG A 77 21.44 13.33 8.09
C ARG A 77 22.28 12.16 8.62
N LEU A 78 21.65 11.11 9.14
CA LEU A 78 22.34 9.90 9.57
C LEU A 78 22.80 9.08 8.34
N PRO A 79 24.04 8.54 8.36
CA PRO A 79 24.52 7.66 7.31
C PRO A 79 23.57 6.48 7.04
N ALA A 80 23.43 6.09 5.77
CA ALA A 80 22.50 5.04 5.37
C ALA A 80 22.69 3.72 6.13
N TRP A 81 23.95 3.31 6.37
CA TRP A 81 24.25 2.09 7.12
C TRP A 81 23.73 2.12 8.56
N LEU A 82 23.77 3.31 9.21
CA LEU A 82 23.29 3.48 10.58
C LEU A 82 21.76 3.44 10.63
N ARG A 83 21.09 4.08 9.66
CA ARG A 83 19.64 4.00 9.49
C ARG A 83 19.18 2.56 9.25
N LEU A 84 19.87 1.83 8.38
CA LEU A 84 19.60 0.42 8.11
C LEU A 84 19.79 -0.44 9.36
N LEU A 85 20.88 -0.22 10.12
CA LEU A 85 21.11 -0.96 11.36
C LEU A 85 19.99 -0.70 12.38
N ALA A 86 19.62 0.56 12.58
CA ALA A 86 18.51 0.94 13.46
C ALA A 86 17.19 0.28 13.02
N ALA A 87 16.86 0.35 11.74
CA ALA A 87 15.68 -0.30 11.17
C ALA A 87 15.70 -1.82 11.41
N ARG A 88 16.83 -2.50 11.17
CA ARG A 88 16.94 -3.93 11.45
C ARG A 88 16.73 -4.26 12.92
N CYS A 89 17.29 -3.48 13.85
CA CYS A 89 17.08 -3.69 15.28
C CYS A 89 15.61 -3.54 15.69
N ILE A 90 14.88 -2.62 15.06
CA ILE A 90 13.46 -2.37 15.34
C ILE A 90 12.56 -3.45 14.71
N TYR A 91 12.80 -3.79 13.44
CA TYR A 91 11.87 -4.59 12.64
C TYR A 91 12.20 -6.08 12.63
N LEU A 92 13.46 -6.49 12.79
CA LEU A 92 13.82 -7.92 12.78
C LEU A 92 13.07 -8.75 13.84
N PRO A 93 12.91 -8.28 15.10
CA PRO A 93 12.10 -8.99 16.09
C PRO A 93 10.63 -9.15 15.66
N LYS A 94 10.08 -8.17 14.93
CA LYS A 94 8.69 -8.24 14.46
C LYS A 94 8.43 -9.43 13.56
N ARG A 95 9.39 -9.80 12.71
CA ARG A 95 9.30 -11.02 11.89
C ARG A 95 9.07 -12.29 12.74
N LEU A 96 9.74 -12.40 13.88
CA LEU A 96 9.65 -13.59 14.74
C LEU A 96 8.29 -13.70 15.45
N PHE A 97 7.69 -12.56 15.79
CA PHE A 97 6.44 -12.51 16.52
C PHE A 97 5.22 -12.22 15.65
N ARG A 98 5.39 -11.93 14.35
CA ARG A 98 4.31 -11.46 13.46
C ARG A 98 3.08 -12.37 13.45
N HIS A 99 3.27 -13.68 13.55
CA HIS A 99 2.21 -14.69 13.62
C HIS A 99 1.24 -14.51 14.81
N ARG A 100 1.61 -13.71 15.82
CA ARG A 100 0.81 -13.42 17.02
C ARG A 100 -0.02 -12.15 16.89
N HIS A 101 0.19 -11.37 15.83
CA HIS A 101 -0.43 -10.06 15.65
C HIS A 101 -1.54 -10.10 14.60
N ASP A 102 -2.57 -9.30 14.83
CA ASP A 102 -3.63 -9.05 13.88
C ASP A 102 -3.47 -7.66 13.24
N PRO A 103 -3.81 -7.49 11.96
CA PRO A 103 -4.26 -8.53 11.03
C PRO A 103 -3.13 -9.52 10.68
N PRO A 104 -3.42 -10.74 10.22
CA PRO A 104 -2.37 -11.68 9.78
C PRO A 104 -1.56 -11.14 8.59
N TRP A 105 -0.36 -11.68 8.39
CA TRP A 105 0.55 -11.30 7.31
C TRP A 105 1.14 -12.55 6.64
N PRO A 106 1.33 -12.57 5.31
CA PRO A 106 1.10 -11.47 4.35
C PRO A 106 -0.33 -11.41 3.80
N ILE A 107 -1.26 -12.25 4.29
CA ILE A 107 -2.65 -12.28 3.81
C ILE A 107 -3.60 -12.07 4.98
N ALA A 108 -4.47 -11.09 4.85
CA ALA A 108 -5.59 -10.83 5.75
C ALA A 108 -6.86 -10.54 4.94
N ALA A 109 -7.74 -11.53 4.84
CA ALA A 109 -8.94 -11.49 4.01
C ALA A 109 -10.17 -10.88 4.71
N SER A 110 -9.99 -10.23 5.86
CA SER A 110 -11.10 -9.87 6.76
C SER A 110 -12.13 -8.95 6.11
N ALA A 111 -11.72 -7.84 5.50
CA ALA A 111 -12.65 -6.95 4.82
C ALA A 111 -13.18 -7.56 3.51
N ASP A 112 -12.32 -8.22 2.72
CA ASP A 112 -12.73 -8.88 1.47
C ASP A 112 -13.81 -9.92 1.69
N LEU A 113 -13.67 -10.74 2.73
CA LEU A 113 -14.63 -11.78 3.07
C LEU A 113 -15.94 -11.21 3.61
N LEU A 114 -15.88 -10.15 4.43
CA LEU A 114 -17.09 -9.46 4.88
C LEU A 114 -17.87 -8.84 3.70
N LEU A 115 -17.16 -8.25 2.72
CA LEU A 115 -17.76 -7.74 1.50
C LEU A 115 -18.41 -8.87 0.68
N ALA A 116 -17.70 -9.99 0.51
CA ALA A 116 -18.22 -11.16 -0.20
C ALA A 116 -19.50 -11.72 0.43
N LEU A 117 -19.45 -12.00 1.73
CA LEU A 117 -20.58 -12.56 2.48
C LEU A 117 -21.76 -11.58 2.57
N SER A 118 -21.50 -10.27 2.50
CA SER A 118 -22.55 -9.24 2.45
C SER A 118 -23.13 -9.02 1.05
N GLY A 119 -22.69 -9.75 0.02
CA GLY A 119 -23.12 -9.56 -1.37
C GLY A 119 -22.64 -8.25 -1.99
N ARG A 120 -21.60 -7.62 -1.43
CA ARG A 120 -21.01 -6.34 -1.85
C ARG A 120 -19.56 -6.52 -2.34
N PHE A 121 -19.26 -7.68 -2.91
CA PHE A 121 -17.90 -7.98 -3.36
C PHE A 121 -17.54 -7.09 -4.56
N PRO A 122 -16.42 -6.35 -4.50
CA PRO A 122 -16.04 -5.47 -5.60
C PRO A 122 -15.72 -6.27 -6.87
N SER A 123 -16.08 -5.71 -8.02
CA SER A 123 -15.67 -6.24 -9.32
C SER A 123 -14.62 -5.32 -9.93
N LEU A 124 -13.34 -5.74 -9.92
CA LEU A 124 -12.25 -5.09 -10.64
C LEU A 124 -11.91 -5.88 -11.90
N SER A 125 -11.99 -5.24 -13.06
CA SER A 125 -11.61 -5.85 -14.32
C SER A 125 -10.97 -4.83 -15.25
N TRP A 126 -9.85 -5.21 -15.84
CA TRP A 126 -9.13 -4.37 -16.80
C TRP A 126 -9.26 -4.93 -18.22
N GLY A 127 -10.50 -5.02 -18.70
CA GLY A 127 -10.82 -5.68 -19.97
C GLY A 127 -10.66 -7.19 -19.89
N GLY A 128 -11.16 -7.81 -18.82
CA GLY A 128 -11.02 -9.25 -18.55
C GLY A 128 -9.70 -9.65 -17.89
N LYS A 129 -8.78 -8.70 -17.73
CA LYS A 129 -7.47 -8.88 -17.10
C LYS A 129 -7.48 -8.48 -15.63
N TRP A 130 -6.63 -9.12 -14.84
CA TRP A 130 -6.33 -8.70 -13.47
C TRP A 130 -5.24 -7.62 -13.49
N ALA A 131 -5.29 -6.70 -12.53
CA ALA A 131 -4.48 -5.48 -12.56
C ALA A 131 -3.29 -5.54 -11.60
N VAL A 132 -2.15 -5.05 -12.07
CA VAL A 132 -0.91 -4.89 -11.31
C VAL A 132 -0.41 -3.47 -11.49
N THR A 133 0.08 -2.87 -10.43
CA THR A 133 0.75 -1.58 -10.45
C THR A 133 2.06 -1.65 -9.69
N ILE A 134 3.07 -0.99 -10.25
CA ILE A 134 4.43 -0.97 -9.72
C ILE A 134 4.74 0.47 -9.39
N THR A 135 5.14 0.68 -8.14
CA THR A 135 5.36 2.00 -7.58
C THR A 135 6.70 2.07 -6.88
N HIS A 136 7.30 3.24 -6.92
CA HIS A 136 8.61 3.52 -6.34
C HIS A 136 8.53 4.75 -5.44
N ASP A 137 8.95 4.62 -4.19
CA ASP A 137 9.18 5.76 -3.31
C ASP A 137 10.61 6.26 -3.53
N VAL A 138 10.75 7.58 -3.63
CA VAL A 138 12.00 8.27 -3.97
C VAL A 138 12.27 9.37 -2.95
N ASP A 139 13.07 9.04 -1.95
CA ASP A 139 13.29 9.88 -0.76
C ASP A 139 14.44 10.86 -0.94
N THR A 140 15.40 10.51 -1.80
CA THR A 140 16.70 11.18 -1.86
C THR A 140 17.13 11.49 -3.29
N ARG A 141 18.05 12.47 -3.44
CA ARG A 141 18.71 12.75 -4.73
C ARG A 141 19.43 11.53 -5.31
N ALA A 142 19.99 10.68 -4.45
CA ALA A 142 20.65 9.46 -4.87
C ALA A 142 19.66 8.40 -5.39
N GLY A 143 18.46 8.32 -4.81
CA GLY A 143 17.35 7.53 -5.35
C GLY A 143 16.86 8.10 -6.69
N LEU A 144 16.69 9.43 -6.78
CA LEU A 144 16.27 10.10 -8.01
C LEU A 144 17.24 9.81 -9.17
N ALA A 145 18.54 9.86 -8.93
CA ALA A 145 19.58 9.54 -9.92
C ALA A 145 19.50 8.10 -10.46
N LEU A 146 18.87 7.17 -9.73
CA LEU A 146 18.65 5.79 -10.17
C LEU A 146 17.31 5.59 -10.89
N CYS A 147 16.39 6.56 -10.84
CA CYS A 147 15.06 6.42 -11.43
C CYS A 147 15.09 6.17 -12.95
N PRO A 148 15.93 6.82 -13.78
CA PRO A 148 16.02 6.51 -15.21
C PRO A 148 16.40 5.04 -15.48
N LYS A 149 17.30 4.47 -14.67
CA LYS A 149 17.70 3.06 -14.77
C LYS A 149 16.59 2.11 -14.32
N ILE A 150 15.83 2.49 -13.29
CA ILE A 150 14.66 1.72 -12.84
C ILE A 150 13.58 1.76 -13.93
N ALA A 151 13.33 2.91 -14.54
CA ALA A 151 12.42 3.07 -15.67
C ALA A 151 12.85 2.19 -16.85
N GLU A 152 14.13 2.20 -17.24
CA GLU A 152 14.66 1.32 -18.30
C GLU A 152 14.43 -0.16 -18.00
N LEU A 153 14.62 -0.59 -16.74
CA LEU A 153 14.35 -1.96 -16.34
C LEU A 153 12.87 -2.32 -16.49
N VAL A 154 11.97 -1.45 -16.03
CA VAL A 154 10.51 -1.66 -16.09
C VAL A 154 10.02 -1.67 -17.55
N GLU A 155 10.48 -0.72 -18.36
CA GLU A 155 10.19 -0.63 -19.80
C GLU A 155 10.70 -1.83 -20.58
N GLY A 156 11.84 -2.41 -20.19
CA GLY A 156 12.38 -3.63 -20.79
C GLY A 156 11.44 -4.84 -20.73
N PHE A 157 10.44 -4.81 -19.82
CA PHE A 157 9.36 -5.80 -19.75
C PHE A 157 8.03 -5.32 -20.36
N GLY A 158 8.04 -4.15 -21.02
CA GLY A 158 6.85 -3.54 -21.65
C GLY A 158 5.93 -2.83 -20.65
N PHE A 159 6.44 -2.46 -19.49
CA PHE A 159 5.65 -1.91 -18.39
C PHE A 159 5.93 -0.44 -18.14
N ARG A 160 5.07 0.18 -17.34
CA ARG A 160 5.24 1.52 -16.79
C ARG A 160 5.01 1.44 -15.28
N SER A 161 5.51 2.44 -14.56
CA SER A 161 5.44 2.53 -13.10
C SER A 161 5.13 3.94 -12.63
N CYS A 162 4.77 4.08 -11.36
CA CYS A 162 4.59 5.37 -10.70
C CYS A 162 5.78 5.66 -9.77
N PHE A 163 6.30 6.88 -9.81
CA PHE A 163 7.33 7.36 -8.89
C PHE A 163 6.71 8.38 -7.93
N TYR A 164 6.60 8.04 -6.65
CA TYR A 164 6.25 8.98 -5.59
C TYR A 164 7.54 9.67 -5.14
N ILE A 165 7.68 10.94 -5.47
CA ILE A 165 8.93 11.69 -5.26
C ILE A 165 8.71 12.82 -4.26
N VAL A 166 9.66 12.96 -3.33
CA VAL A 166 9.68 14.06 -2.37
C VAL A 166 9.84 15.39 -3.10
N GLY A 167 9.05 16.41 -2.74
CA GLY A 167 9.03 17.68 -3.46
C GLY A 167 10.40 18.39 -3.52
N GLU A 168 11.18 18.38 -2.43
CA GLU A 168 12.56 18.90 -2.46
C GLU A 168 13.51 18.12 -3.38
N VAL A 169 13.27 16.82 -3.57
CA VAL A 169 14.04 15.96 -4.47
C VAL A 169 13.68 16.29 -5.92
N ILE A 170 12.40 16.48 -6.25
CA ILE A 170 11.95 16.97 -7.57
C ILE A 170 12.65 18.28 -7.91
N MET A 171 12.65 19.24 -6.99
CA MET A 171 13.26 20.57 -7.21
C MET A 171 14.78 20.50 -7.39
N SER A 172 15.43 19.46 -6.89
CA SER A 172 16.89 19.32 -7.02
C SER A 172 17.35 18.90 -8.42
N ASP A 173 16.51 18.16 -9.15
CA ASP A 173 16.75 17.79 -10.55
C ASP A 173 15.42 17.53 -11.28
N PRO A 174 14.73 18.61 -11.72
CA PRO A 174 13.47 18.46 -12.47
C PRO A 174 13.68 17.86 -13.87
N GLY A 175 14.93 17.79 -14.36
CA GLY A 175 15.25 17.18 -15.65
C GLY A 175 14.95 15.68 -15.66
N ILE A 176 15.41 14.97 -14.62
CA ILE A 176 15.11 13.54 -14.45
C ILE A 176 13.60 13.30 -14.34
N VAL A 177 12.88 14.12 -13.56
CA VAL A 177 11.43 13.94 -13.38
C VAL A 177 10.67 14.19 -14.67
N ARG A 178 11.09 15.18 -15.45
CA ARG A 178 10.54 15.43 -16.80
C ARG A 178 10.79 14.24 -17.73
N GLU A 179 11.99 13.70 -17.74
CA GLU A 179 12.33 12.52 -18.54
C GLU A 179 11.41 11.33 -18.21
N LEU A 180 11.24 11.01 -16.92
CA LEU A 180 10.34 9.94 -16.47
C LEU A 180 8.90 10.17 -16.94
N HIS A 181 8.42 11.41 -16.83
CA HIS A 181 7.07 11.77 -17.27
C HIS A 181 6.90 11.64 -18.79
N GLU A 182 7.86 12.13 -19.58
CA GLU A 182 7.84 12.05 -21.05
C GLU A 182 7.91 10.59 -21.55
N ARG A 183 8.53 9.70 -20.77
CA ARG A 183 8.53 8.25 -20.99
C ARG A 183 7.22 7.55 -20.60
N GLY A 184 6.25 8.30 -20.07
CA GLY A 184 4.90 7.81 -19.76
C GLY A 184 4.74 7.22 -18.35
N HIS A 185 5.73 7.36 -17.47
CA HIS A 185 5.59 7.01 -16.06
C HIS A 185 4.72 8.05 -15.32
N GLU A 186 4.03 7.60 -14.27
CA GLU A 186 3.28 8.51 -13.40
C GLU A 186 4.20 9.15 -12.36
N ILE A 187 4.00 10.45 -12.12
CA ILE A 187 4.67 11.17 -11.03
C ILE A 187 3.65 11.45 -9.93
N GLY A 188 3.89 10.87 -8.75
CA GLY A 188 3.11 11.09 -7.54
C GLY A 188 3.88 11.93 -6.51
N SER A 189 3.17 12.53 -5.57
CA SER A 189 3.79 13.28 -4.48
C SER A 189 4.12 12.34 -3.33
N HIS A 190 5.37 12.40 -2.85
CA HIS A 190 5.79 11.76 -1.60
C HIS A 190 6.02 12.81 -0.50
N ASP A 191 5.06 13.73 -0.36
CA ASP A 191 5.17 14.90 0.51
C ASP A 191 6.35 15.83 0.13
N LEU A 192 6.61 16.88 0.90
CA LEU A 192 7.60 17.90 0.59
C LEU A 192 9.00 17.58 1.15
N TYR A 193 9.11 16.97 2.34
CA TYR A 193 10.37 16.87 3.09
C TYR A 193 10.75 15.46 3.58
N HIS A 194 9.85 14.47 3.53
CA HIS A 194 10.06 13.11 4.07
C HIS A 194 10.66 13.10 5.51
N ASP A 195 10.19 14.02 6.35
CA ASP A 195 10.65 14.23 7.73
C ASP A 195 9.76 13.53 8.78
N ASN A 196 8.78 12.75 8.33
CA ASN A 196 7.78 12.05 9.15
C ASN A 196 6.93 12.98 10.03
N ARG A 197 6.85 14.28 9.73
CA ARG A 197 6.08 15.26 10.51
C ARG A 197 4.67 15.49 9.98
N LEU A 198 4.41 15.27 8.69
CA LEU A 198 3.16 15.65 8.03
C LEU A 198 1.90 15.19 8.80
N CYS A 199 1.86 13.94 9.21
CA CYS A 199 0.77 13.31 9.97
C CYS A 199 0.49 13.97 11.35
N PHE A 200 1.44 14.75 11.87
CA PHE A 200 1.43 15.34 13.21
C PHE A 200 1.39 16.87 13.19
N LEU A 201 1.24 17.47 12.01
CA LEU A 201 1.10 18.92 11.88
C LEU A 201 -0.29 19.38 12.31
N GLU A 202 -0.36 20.61 12.80
CA GLU A 202 -1.63 21.33 12.94
C GLU A 202 -2.27 21.54 11.57
N GLN A 203 -3.60 21.64 11.54
CA GLN A 203 -4.40 21.62 10.31
C GLN A 203 -3.89 22.63 9.26
N GLN A 204 -3.66 23.89 9.63
CA GLN A 204 -3.22 24.91 8.66
C GLN A 204 -1.85 24.58 8.06
N ALA A 205 -0.89 24.17 8.90
CA ALA A 205 0.45 23.83 8.44
C ALA A 205 0.46 22.58 7.56
N MET A 206 -0.44 21.64 7.84
CA MET A 206 -0.65 20.44 7.03
C MET A 206 -1.22 20.80 5.65
N GLU A 207 -2.27 21.63 5.59
CA GLU A 207 -2.87 22.11 4.34
C GLU A 207 -1.86 22.86 3.47
N ASP A 208 -1.10 23.79 4.05
CA ASP A 208 -0.07 24.56 3.35
C ASP A 208 1.03 23.64 2.78
N ARG A 209 1.46 22.63 3.55
CA ARG A 209 2.47 21.66 3.12
C ARG A 209 1.96 20.77 2.00
N LEU A 210 0.72 20.27 2.09
CA LEU A 210 0.10 19.45 1.05
C LEU A 210 -0.12 20.23 -0.24
N GLN A 211 -0.55 21.49 -0.15
CA GLN A 211 -0.67 22.37 -1.32
C GLN A 211 0.68 22.53 -2.03
N ARG A 212 1.74 22.85 -1.28
CA ARG A 212 3.09 22.98 -1.84
C ARG A 212 3.60 21.68 -2.43
N ALA A 213 3.37 20.55 -1.77
CA ALA A 213 3.72 19.22 -2.27
C ALA A 213 2.99 18.92 -3.60
N ARG A 214 1.68 19.21 -3.68
CA ARG A 214 0.90 19.10 -4.91
C ARG A 214 1.47 19.97 -6.04
N ASP A 215 1.86 21.21 -5.73
CA ASP A 215 2.40 22.14 -6.72
C ASP A 215 3.71 21.63 -7.35
N THR A 216 4.51 20.83 -6.63
CA THR A 216 5.73 20.23 -7.18
C THR A 216 5.49 19.17 -8.26
N ILE A 217 4.36 18.45 -8.20
CA ILE A 217 4.03 17.39 -9.17
C ILE A 217 3.09 17.86 -10.29
N ARG A 218 2.44 19.02 -10.11
CA ARG A 218 1.49 19.60 -11.07
C ARG A 218 2.07 19.72 -12.50
N PRO A 219 3.34 20.11 -12.73
CA PRO A 219 3.91 20.19 -14.08
C PRO A 219 3.96 18.85 -14.82
N TYR A 220 3.86 17.73 -14.11
CA TYR A 220 3.94 16.37 -14.65
C TYR A 220 2.57 15.66 -14.64
N ASN A 221 1.49 16.45 -14.60
CA ASN A 221 0.12 15.95 -14.48
C ASN A 221 -0.11 15.02 -13.26
N GLY A 222 0.73 15.13 -12.23
CA GLY A 222 0.66 14.31 -11.04
C GLY A 222 -0.59 14.61 -10.21
N VAL A 223 -1.27 13.55 -9.77
CA VAL A 223 -2.55 13.65 -9.02
C VAL A 223 -2.61 12.78 -7.77
N GLY A 224 -1.61 11.92 -7.56
CA GLY A 224 -1.54 10.99 -6.45
C GLY A 224 -0.68 11.46 -5.30
N PHE A 225 -0.96 10.89 -4.13
CA PHE A 225 -0.17 11.08 -2.93
C PHE A 225 0.22 9.73 -2.32
N ARG A 226 1.40 9.69 -1.70
CA ARG A 226 1.81 8.64 -0.77
C ARG A 226 2.56 9.27 0.39
N SER A 227 2.17 8.92 1.61
CA SER A 227 2.78 9.49 2.80
C SER A 227 4.18 8.93 3.06
N PRO A 228 5.15 9.76 3.46
CA PRO A 228 6.44 9.33 4.01
C PRO A 228 6.32 8.25 5.07
N SER A 229 7.07 7.16 4.91
CA SER A 229 7.03 5.99 5.82
C SER A 229 5.61 5.41 6.01
N LEU A 230 4.68 5.71 5.09
CA LEU A 230 3.26 5.37 5.18
C LEU A 230 2.55 5.88 6.45
N LEU A 231 3.09 6.91 7.11
CA LEU A 231 2.51 7.47 8.34
C LEU A 231 1.24 8.24 8.03
N ARG A 232 0.17 7.99 8.79
CA ARG A 232 -1.14 8.55 8.51
C ARG A 232 -1.99 8.75 9.76
N SER A 233 -2.83 9.78 9.72
CA SER A 233 -3.86 10.08 10.71
C SER A 233 -5.19 10.38 9.99
N PRO A 234 -6.34 10.20 10.66
CA PRO A 234 -7.65 10.52 10.08
C PRO A 234 -7.75 11.97 9.58
N GLU A 235 -7.12 12.91 10.28
CA GLU A 235 -7.06 14.34 9.94
C GLU A 235 -6.20 14.54 8.68
N MET A 236 -5.03 13.89 8.63
CA MET A 236 -4.15 13.93 7.47
C MET A 236 -4.82 13.40 6.21
N LEU A 237 -5.44 12.22 6.26
CA LEU A 237 -6.12 11.64 5.09
C LEU A 237 -7.26 12.53 4.58
N THR A 238 -7.95 13.23 5.50
CA THR A 238 -8.98 14.22 5.14
C THR A 238 -8.36 15.42 4.40
N ALA A 239 -7.21 15.91 4.86
CA ALA A 239 -6.50 17.01 4.22
C ALA A 239 -5.93 16.59 2.84
N VAL A 240 -5.33 15.39 2.74
CA VAL A 240 -4.87 14.82 1.46
C VAL A 240 -5.99 14.80 0.43
N GLY A 241 -7.22 14.43 0.84
CA GLY A 241 -8.39 14.41 -0.03
C GLY A 241 -8.81 15.76 -0.63
N ARG A 242 -8.31 16.88 -0.09
CA ARG A 242 -8.55 18.23 -0.63
C ARG A 242 -7.55 18.63 -1.72
N HIS A 243 -6.38 17.98 -1.76
CA HIS A 243 -5.28 18.35 -2.65
C HIS A 243 -5.01 17.31 -3.75
N PHE A 244 -5.31 16.04 -3.48
CA PHE A 244 -5.00 14.92 -4.36
C PHE A 244 -6.26 14.15 -4.79
N ARG A 245 -6.14 13.36 -5.86
CA ARG A 245 -7.27 12.61 -6.43
C ARG A 245 -7.39 11.20 -5.86
N TYR A 246 -6.28 10.66 -5.38
CA TYR A 246 -6.19 9.38 -4.70
C TYR A 246 -5.01 9.40 -3.71
N ASP A 247 -5.04 8.49 -2.73
CA ASP A 247 -3.95 8.18 -1.82
C ASP A 247 -3.53 6.71 -1.96
N SER A 248 -2.27 6.40 -1.68
CA SER A 248 -1.72 5.04 -1.64
C SER A 248 -0.81 4.90 -0.42
N SER A 249 -1.36 5.24 0.75
CA SER A 249 -0.62 5.25 2.03
C SER A 249 -1.02 4.12 2.96
N ILE A 250 -2.10 3.40 2.70
CA ILE A 250 -2.61 2.32 3.55
C ILE A 250 -2.20 0.97 2.97
N CYS A 251 -1.64 0.09 3.79
CA CYS A 251 -1.36 -1.29 3.37
C CYS A 251 -2.60 -2.17 3.54
N ASP A 252 -2.71 -3.27 2.80
CA ASP A 252 -3.69 -4.32 3.14
C ASP A 252 -3.28 -5.06 4.43
N THR A 253 -1.99 -5.32 4.58
CA THR A 253 -1.31 -5.81 5.79
C THR A 253 0.18 -5.45 5.73
N ASP A 254 0.77 -5.09 6.87
CA ASP A 254 2.19 -4.74 6.92
C ASP A 254 2.98 -5.41 8.07
N LEU A 255 4.31 -5.34 7.98
CA LEU A 255 5.27 -5.84 8.98
C LEU A 255 5.80 -4.74 9.92
N GLU A 256 5.62 -3.47 9.57
CA GLU A 256 6.30 -2.35 10.24
C GLU A 256 5.47 -1.76 11.37
N PHE A 257 4.16 -1.72 11.21
CA PHE A 257 3.17 -1.15 12.11
C PHE A 257 2.15 -2.18 12.60
N ASP A 258 2.18 -3.41 12.07
CA ASP A 258 1.31 -4.52 12.46
C ASP A 258 -0.18 -4.16 12.31
N ARG A 259 -0.52 -3.53 11.18
CA ARG A 259 -1.87 -3.08 10.80
C ARG A 259 -2.11 -3.30 9.30
N GLY A 260 -3.24 -2.78 8.80
CA GLY A 260 -3.68 -2.85 7.41
C GLY A 260 -5.20 -2.84 7.25
N CYS A 261 -5.67 -2.46 6.06
CA CYS A 261 -7.09 -2.39 5.73
C CYS A 261 -7.74 -3.74 5.44
N THR A 262 -6.96 -4.82 5.32
CA THR A 262 -7.42 -6.21 5.07
C THR A 262 -8.27 -6.38 3.82
N THR A 263 -8.08 -5.48 2.85
CA THR A 263 -8.69 -5.58 1.52
C THR A 263 -7.63 -5.40 0.45
N VAL A 264 -7.74 -6.19 -0.61
CA VAL A 264 -6.90 -6.07 -1.81
C VAL A 264 -7.55 -5.23 -2.92
N PHE A 265 -8.64 -4.53 -2.59
CA PHE A 265 -9.37 -3.67 -3.52
C PHE A 265 -9.22 -2.20 -3.13
N PRO A 266 -9.14 -1.29 -4.12
CA PRO A 266 -9.26 0.13 -3.84
C PRO A 266 -10.66 0.47 -3.28
N TYR A 267 -10.74 1.47 -2.41
CA TYR A 267 -11.97 1.87 -1.76
C TYR A 267 -12.02 3.38 -1.51
N HIS A 268 -13.23 3.92 -1.32
CA HIS A 268 -13.37 5.31 -0.92
C HIS A 268 -13.26 5.44 0.60
N LEU A 269 -12.40 6.34 1.05
CA LEU A 269 -12.25 6.74 2.43
C LEU A 269 -12.47 8.25 2.53
N LYS A 270 -13.56 8.68 3.19
CA LYS A 270 -13.94 10.10 3.33
C LYS A 270 -13.94 10.89 2.01
N GLY A 271 -14.36 10.25 0.91
CA GLY A 271 -14.43 10.88 -0.42
C GLY A 271 -13.12 10.85 -1.22
N LEU A 272 -12.01 10.42 -0.63
CA LEU A 272 -10.75 10.13 -1.31
C LEU A 272 -10.72 8.67 -1.75
N LEU A 273 -10.20 8.39 -2.96
CA LEU A 273 -9.92 7.01 -3.35
C LEU A 273 -8.61 6.57 -2.70
N GLU A 274 -8.67 5.54 -1.86
CA GLU A 274 -7.49 4.82 -1.40
C GLU A 274 -7.17 3.69 -2.39
N ILE A 275 -5.91 3.60 -2.79
CA ILE A 275 -5.32 2.51 -3.56
C ILE A 275 -4.31 1.81 -2.64
N PRO A 276 -4.73 0.77 -1.88
CA PRO A 276 -3.89 0.20 -0.84
C PRO A 276 -2.60 -0.41 -1.40
N VAL A 277 -1.51 -0.31 -0.66
CA VAL A 277 -0.30 -1.11 -0.92
C VAL A 277 -0.60 -2.54 -0.52
N THR A 278 -0.90 -3.40 -1.51
CA THR A 278 -1.37 -4.77 -1.29
C THR A 278 -0.25 -5.82 -1.35
N MET A 279 0.95 -5.41 -1.77
CA MET A 279 2.11 -6.29 -1.83
C MET A 279 3.10 -5.99 -0.69
N PRO A 280 3.75 -7.02 -0.12
CA PRO A 280 4.88 -6.83 0.78
C PRO A 280 5.95 -5.89 0.21
N MET A 281 6.22 -4.79 0.92
CA MET A 281 7.19 -3.77 0.49
C MET A 281 8.64 -4.28 0.55
N ASP A 282 9.48 -3.85 -0.38
CA ASP A 282 10.89 -4.24 -0.41
C ASP A 282 11.65 -3.84 0.87
N SER A 283 11.44 -2.62 1.37
CA SER A 283 12.10 -2.07 2.56
C SER A 283 11.80 -2.92 3.79
N SER A 284 10.53 -3.21 4.06
CA SER A 284 10.13 -4.04 5.20
C SER A 284 10.73 -5.44 5.13
N LEU A 285 10.75 -6.04 3.93
CA LEU A 285 11.35 -7.36 3.74
C LEU A 285 12.88 -7.34 3.92
N LEU A 286 13.55 -6.28 3.46
CA LEU A 286 14.97 -6.06 3.68
C LEU A 286 15.30 -5.83 5.16
N TYR A 287 14.53 -5.00 5.87
CA TYR A 287 14.69 -4.72 7.30
C TYR A 287 14.49 -5.96 8.16
N THR A 288 13.57 -6.84 7.76
CA THR A 288 13.31 -8.13 8.41
C THR A 288 14.22 -9.26 7.93
N GLY A 289 15.21 -8.96 7.10
CA GLY A 289 16.28 -9.88 6.72
C GLY A 289 15.85 -11.02 5.81
N HIS A 290 14.84 -10.82 4.96
CA HIS A 290 14.50 -11.77 3.91
C HIS A 290 15.61 -11.81 2.84
N SER A 291 15.91 -13.00 2.33
CA SER A 291 16.79 -13.17 1.18
C SER A 291 16.06 -12.76 -0.10
N PRO A 292 16.76 -12.39 -1.19
CA PRO A 292 16.13 -12.07 -2.47
C PRO A 292 15.19 -13.19 -2.97
N ALA A 293 15.59 -14.46 -2.81
CA ALA A 293 14.75 -15.61 -3.18
C ALA A 293 13.45 -15.67 -2.35
N ALA A 294 13.53 -15.40 -1.04
CA ALA A 294 12.35 -15.36 -0.18
C ALA A 294 11.42 -14.17 -0.53
N ILE A 295 11.99 -13.02 -0.91
CA ILE A 295 11.22 -11.85 -1.37
C ILE A 295 10.46 -12.21 -2.66
N LEU A 296 11.14 -12.77 -3.65
CA LEU A 296 10.52 -13.22 -4.91
C LEU A 296 9.39 -14.23 -4.67
N GLN A 297 9.63 -15.21 -3.80
CA GLN A 297 8.61 -16.21 -3.46
C GLN A 297 7.38 -15.54 -2.83
N LEU A 298 7.57 -14.68 -1.83
CA LEU A 298 6.47 -13.96 -1.17
C LEU A 298 5.68 -13.08 -2.14
N TRP A 299 6.35 -12.38 -3.04
CA TRP A 299 5.68 -11.58 -4.07
C TRP A 299 4.84 -12.44 -5.01
N ARG A 300 5.37 -13.58 -5.49
CA ARG A 300 4.61 -14.50 -6.35
C ARG A 300 3.39 -15.07 -5.63
N GLU A 301 3.58 -15.58 -4.42
CA GLU A 301 2.50 -16.15 -3.60
C GLU A 301 1.39 -15.13 -3.30
N LYS A 302 1.77 -13.90 -2.93
CA LYS A 302 0.80 -12.83 -2.67
C LYS A 302 0.06 -12.41 -3.96
N CYS A 303 0.76 -12.29 -5.08
CA CYS A 303 0.12 -12.00 -6.37
C CYS A 303 -0.91 -13.06 -6.75
N GLU A 304 -0.61 -14.36 -6.56
CA GLU A 304 -1.58 -15.42 -6.86
C GLU A 304 -2.84 -15.32 -5.98
N TYR A 305 -2.69 -15.01 -4.69
CA TYR A 305 -3.83 -14.73 -3.81
C TYR A 305 -4.67 -13.56 -4.34
N ILE A 306 -4.03 -12.44 -4.67
CA ILE A 306 -4.71 -11.24 -5.20
C ILE A 306 -5.44 -11.57 -6.51
N ARG A 307 -4.78 -12.29 -7.42
CA ARG A 307 -5.33 -12.72 -8.71
C ARG A 307 -6.57 -13.61 -8.53
N LYS A 308 -6.50 -14.62 -7.65
CA LYS A 308 -7.66 -15.49 -7.31
C LYS A 308 -8.82 -14.69 -6.70
N THR A 309 -8.50 -13.67 -5.91
CA THR A 309 -9.50 -12.81 -5.26
C THR A 309 -10.12 -11.80 -6.24
N GLY A 310 -9.45 -11.53 -7.37
CA GLY A 310 -9.84 -10.48 -8.33
C GLY A 310 -9.41 -9.07 -7.92
N GLY A 311 -8.44 -8.95 -7.00
CA GLY A 311 -7.98 -7.68 -6.45
C GLY A 311 -6.93 -6.97 -7.32
N LEU A 312 -6.38 -5.89 -6.76
CA LEU A 312 -5.30 -5.10 -7.35
C LEU A 312 -3.99 -5.41 -6.65
N ALA A 313 -2.95 -5.80 -7.41
CA ALA A 313 -1.60 -5.92 -6.86
C ALA A 313 -0.86 -4.59 -6.94
N VAL A 314 -0.49 -4.01 -5.80
CA VAL A 314 0.19 -2.72 -5.69
C VAL A 314 1.55 -2.94 -5.03
N LEU A 315 2.60 -3.03 -5.85
CA LEU A 315 3.97 -3.19 -5.38
C LEU A 315 4.59 -1.83 -5.07
N LEU A 316 5.13 -1.68 -3.86
CA LEU A 316 5.96 -0.55 -3.45
C LEU A 316 7.41 -1.01 -3.31
N THR A 317 8.30 -0.32 -4.01
CA THR A 317 9.75 -0.46 -3.87
C THR A 317 10.41 0.89 -3.61
N HIS A 318 11.69 0.91 -3.24
CA HIS A 318 12.43 2.16 -3.02
C HIS A 318 13.57 2.34 -4.02
N ALA A 319 13.72 3.54 -4.59
CA ALA A 319 14.78 3.82 -5.57
C ALA A 319 16.17 3.95 -4.91
N GLU A 320 16.23 4.04 -3.59
CA GLU A 320 17.44 4.29 -2.82
C GLU A 320 18.55 3.23 -3.05
N PRO A 321 19.83 3.65 -3.25
CA PRO A 321 20.95 2.72 -3.49
C PRO A 321 21.22 1.71 -2.36
N HIS A 322 20.64 1.90 -1.19
CA HIS A 322 20.78 1.03 -0.03
C HIS A 322 19.55 0.12 0.19
N LEU A 323 18.47 0.33 -0.58
CA LEU A 323 17.22 -0.42 -0.56
C LEU A 323 17.00 -1.11 -1.91
N GLY A 324 15.88 -0.86 -2.61
CA GLY A 324 15.54 -1.46 -3.90
C GLY A 324 16.48 -1.06 -5.05
N GLY A 325 17.04 0.16 -5.01
CA GLY A 325 17.99 0.66 -6.02
C GLY A 325 19.35 -0.03 -6.03
N LYS A 326 19.69 -0.85 -5.02
CA LYS A 326 20.94 -1.62 -5.01
C LYS A 326 20.91 -2.74 -6.05
N LYS A 327 22.07 -3.25 -6.46
CA LYS A 327 22.19 -4.30 -7.49
C LYS A 327 21.28 -5.53 -7.23
N SER A 328 21.25 -6.04 -6.00
CA SER A 328 20.40 -7.18 -5.66
C SER A 328 18.91 -6.83 -5.58
N GLY A 329 18.55 -5.58 -5.25
CA GLY A 329 17.17 -5.11 -5.29
C GLY A 329 16.66 -5.00 -6.72
N LEU A 330 17.44 -4.38 -7.61
CA LEU A 330 17.13 -4.31 -9.04
C LEU A 330 17.06 -5.70 -9.71
N GLY A 331 17.95 -6.62 -9.32
CA GLY A 331 17.88 -8.01 -9.79
C GLY A 331 16.58 -8.71 -9.36
N CYS A 332 16.21 -8.56 -8.08
CA CYS A 332 14.95 -9.09 -7.55
C CYS A 332 13.73 -8.48 -8.25
N LEU A 333 13.72 -7.16 -8.48
CA LEU A 333 12.66 -6.51 -9.25
C LEU A 333 12.60 -7.06 -10.68
N GLY A 334 13.74 -7.15 -11.38
CA GLY A 334 13.79 -7.69 -12.75
C GLY A 334 13.28 -9.13 -12.87
N GLU A 335 13.63 -10.01 -11.93
CA GLU A 335 13.11 -11.39 -11.89
C GLU A 335 11.60 -11.44 -11.64
N PHE A 336 11.08 -10.54 -10.81
CA PHE A 336 9.65 -10.44 -10.56
C PHE A 336 8.89 -9.89 -11.78
N LEU A 337 9.43 -8.87 -12.44
CA LEU A 337 8.88 -8.31 -13.68
C LEU A 337 8.84 -9.35 -14.81
N GLY A 338 9.91 -10.14 -14.95
CA GLY A 338 9.94 -11.25 -15.89
C GLY A 338 8.85 -12.28 -15.61
N TRP A 339 8.68 -12.65 -14.35
CA TRP A 339 7.58 -13.54 -13.94
C TRP A 339 6.19 -12.95 -14.23
N LEU A 340 5.98 -11.66 -13.94
CA LEU A 340 4.71 -10.95 -14.19
C LEU A 340 4.36 -10.90 -15.68
N ARG A 341 5.34 -10.64 -16.55
CA ARG A 341 5.15 -10.63 -18.01
C ARG A 341 4.66 -11.98 -18.53
N ASP A 342 5.08 -13.06 -17.91
CA ASP A 342 4.73 -14.42 -18.30
C ASP A 342 3.39 -14.87 -17.68
N GLN A 343 2.74 -14.05 -16.84
CA GLN A 343 1.42 -14.37 -16.26
C GLN A 343 0.27 -14.06 -17.24
N PRO A 344 -0.69 -14.97 -17.41
CA PRO A 344 -1.84 -14.76 -18.28
C PRO A 344 -2.73 -13.62 -17.76
N ASP A 345 -3.40 -12.95 -18.70
CA ASP A 345 -4.43 -11.95 -18.42
C ASP A 345 -3.99 -10.84 -17.45
N THR A 346 -2.71 -10.44 -17.49
CA THR A 346 -2.17 -9.38 -16.65
C THR A 346 -2.27 -8.03 -17.35
N ALA A 347 -2.85 -7.04 -16.66
CA ALA A 347 -2.83 -5.65 -17.07
C ALA A 347 -1.93 -4.84 -16.13
N MET A 348 -0.91 -4.21 -16.70
CA MET A 348 -0.12 -3.21 -15.97
C MET A 348 -0.81 -1.86 -16.07
N VAL A 349 -1.09 -1.27 -14.90
CA VAL A 349 -1.86 -0.03 -14.79
C VAL A 349 -1.15 0.96 -13.88
N LEU A 350 -1.30 2.24 -14.21
CA LEU A 350 -0.86 3.34 -13.36
C LEU A 350 -1.96 3.68 -12.34
N PRO A 351 -1.61 4.10 -11.10
CA PRO A 351 -2.58 4.54 -10.11
C PRO A 351 -3.59 5.60 -10.61
N ALA A 352 -3.16 6.56 -11.44
CA ALA A 352 -4.06 7.54 -12.05
C ALA A 352 -5.09 6.91 -13.01
N GLU A 353 -4.72 5.84 -13.71
CA GLU A 353 -5.63 5.09 -14.59
C GLU A 353 -6.69 4.37 -13.76
N ILE A 354 -6.30 3.74 -12.63
CA ILE A 354 -7.22 3.15 -11.66
C ILE A 354 -8.21 4.20 -11.17
N LYS A 355 -7.73 5.38 -10.77
CA LYS A 355 -8.61 6.48 -10.35
C LYS A 355 -9.59 6.91 -11.45
N ALA A 356 -9.17 6.91 -12.71
CA ALA A 356 -10.04 7.23 -13.83
C ALA A 356 -11.17 6.19 -14.01
N GLN A 357 -10.86 4.89 -13.86
CA GLN A 357 -11.87 3.82 -13.95
C GLN A 357 -12.88 3.84 -12.78
N PHE A 358 -12.43 4.18 -11.56
CA PHE A 358 -13.35 4.35 -10.43
C PHE A 358 -14.34 5.51 -10.62
N LYS A 359 -14.00 6.52 -11.42
CA LYS A 359 -14.90 7.66 -11.71
C LYS A 359 -15.99 7.30 -12.72
N SER A 360 -15.73 6.36 -13.64
CA SER A 360 -16.67 5.96 -14.69
C SER A 360 -17.72 4.93 -14.24
N GLY A 361 -17.79 4.63 -12.93
CA GLY A 361 -18.75 3.66 -12.39
C GLY A 361 -18.41 2.20 -12.71
N GLY A 362 -17.18 1.92 -13.16
CA GLY A 362 -16.71 0.59 -13.54
C GLY A 362 -16.39 -0.34 -12.37
N LEU A 363 -16.31 0.21 -11.16
CA LEU A 363 -16.16 -0.52 -9.91
C LEU A 363 -17.36 -0.22 -9.03
N LYS A 364 -18.32 -1.15 -9.03
CA LYS A 364 -19.47 -1.16 -8.13
C LYS A 364 -19.17 -1.98 -6.89
#